data_AF-A0AB74GUM4-F1
#
_entry.id   AF-A0AB74GUM4-F1
#
_cell.length_a   1.000
_cell.length_b   1.000
_cell.length_c   1.000
_cell.angle_alpha   90.00
_cell.angle_beta   90.00
_cell.angle_gamma   90.00
#
_symmetry.space_group_name_H-M   'P 1'
#
loop_
_entity.id
_entity.type
_entity.pdbx_description
1 polymer ?
#
loop_
_entity_poly.entity_id
_entity_poly.type
_entity_poly.pdbx_seq_one_letter_code
_entity_poly.pdbx_strand_id
1 'polypeptide(L)'
;MDDLTLRYFDAEMRYLREAAKAFAQAHPDRAAMLDLDKAGTPDPYVERLFEGFAFSVGRLREKIDDDLPELTEGLVSMLWPHYLRTIPSLSIVALTPTLPAMKMAETVPAGFEISSRPLGPKNTVCRYRTTRDLTLNPLAIDEAMMTAEPDGRSALRLRFACSELADWSQTDLRRLALYLGEDAVTGSALHLWLT
;
A
#
# COMPACT_ATOMS: atom_id res chain seq x y z
N MET A 1 9.27 21.13 13.77
CA MET A 1 7.82 20.85 13.83
C MET A 1 7.20 22.20 14.13
N ASP A 2 6.76 22.90 13.07
CA ASP A 2 6.15 24.22 13.22
C ASP A 2 4.82 24.06 13.96
N ASP A 3 4.58 24.89 14.96
CA ASP A 3 3.30 24.95 15.66
C ASP A 3 2.25 25.57 14.71
N LEU A 4 1.49 24.71 14.04
CA LEU A 4 0.45 25.07 13.07
C LEU A 4 -0.62 25.95 13.72
N THR A 5 -1.05 25.59 14.92
CA THR A 5 -2.07 26.34 15.69
C THR A 5 -1.58 27.75 16.01
N LEU A 6 -0.29 27.93 16.37
CA LEU A 6 0.29 29.25 16.60
C LEU A 6 0.26 30.13 15.33
N ARG A 7 0.51 29.55 14.15
CA ARG A 7 0.43 30.28 12.87
C ARG A 7 -0.98 30.78 12.58
N TYR A 8 -2.00 29.93 12.80
CA TYR A 8 -3.39 30.34 12.63
C TYR A 8 -3.80 31.41 13.65
N PHE A 9 -3.38 31.27 14.91
CA PHE A 9 -3.59 32.29 15.93
C PHE A 9 -2.98 33.65 15.54
N ASP A 10 -1.71 33.66 15.13
CA ASP A 10 -1.01 34.88 14.75
C ASP A 10 -1.65 35.54 13.50
N ALA A 11 -2.12 34.73 12.56
CA ALA A 11 -2.84 35.21 11.39
C ALA A 11 -4.18 35.84 11.76
N GLU A 12 -4.96 35.22 12.65
CA GLU A 12 -6.23 35.77 13.14
C GLU A 12 -6.03 37.03 13.97
N MET A 13 -5.01 37.09 14.82
CA MET A 13 -4.66 38.29 15.58
C MET A 13 -4.27 39.46 14.66
N ARG A 14 -3.55 39.19 13.58
CA ARG A 14 -3.22 40.20 12.56
C ARG A 14 -4.48 40.71 11.86
N TYR A 15 -5.33 39.78 11.41
CA TYR A 15 -6.60 40.11 10.77
C TYR A 15 -7.51 40.95 11.67
N LEU A 16 -7.68 40.57 12.94
CA LEU A 16 -8.47 41.31 13.92
C LEU A 16 -7.97 42.74 14.11
N ARG A 17 -6.65 42.94 14.20
CA ARG A 17 -6.05 44.28 14.34
C ARG A 17 -6.27 45.15 13.10
N GLU A 18 -6.10 44.58 11.91
CA GLU A 18 -6.35 45.28 10.65
C GLU A 18 -7.84 45.63 10.47
N ALA A 19 -8.72 44.68 10.76
CA ALA A 19 -10.17 44.85 10.69
C ALA A 19 -10.66 45.88 11.73
N ALA A 20 -10.14 45.85 12.96
CA ALA A 20 -10.45 46.84 13.99
C ALA A 20 -10.06 48.25 13.55
N LYS A 21 -8.88 48.41 12.93
CA LYS A 21 -8.43 49.70 12.40
C LYS A 21 -9.32 50.20 11.26
N ALA A 22 -9.68 49.32 10.32
CA ALA A 22 -10.58 49.65 9.22
C ALA A 22 -11.98 50.02 9.74
N PHE A 23 -12.50 49.28 10.71
CA PHE A 23 -13.79 49.57 11.36
C PHE A 23 -13.78 50.91 12.09
N ALA A 24 -12.69 51.22 12.81
CA ALA A 24 -12.54 52.49 13.51
C ALA A 24 -12.54 53.70 12.56
N GLN A 25 -11.92 53.55 11.39
CA GLN A 25 -11.93 54.59 10.36
C GLN A 25 -13.32 54.78 9.73
N ALA A 26 -14.05 53.69 9.50
CA ALA A 26 -15.37 53.73 8.87
C ALA A 26 -16.50 54.17 9.82
N HIS A 27 -16.39 53.82 11.10
CA HIS A 27 -17.44 54.00 12.10
C HIS A 27 -16.89 54.55 13.43
N PRO A 28 -16.42 55.81 13.45
CA PRO A 28 -15.78 56.41 14.63
C PRO A 28 -16.70 56.41 15.86
N ASP A 29 -17.99 56.74 15.70
CA ASP A 29 -18.95 56.77 16.81
C ASP A 29 -19.09 55.41 17.51
N ARG A 30 -18.98 54.31 16.76
CA ARG A 30 -19.09 52.93 17.29
C ARG A 30 -17.76 52.44 17.83
N ALA A 31 -16.65 52.82 17.18
CA ALA A 31 -15.31 52.48 17.62
C ALA A 31 -14.96 53.13 18.97
N ALA A 32 -15.42 54.36 19.20
CA ALA A 32 -15.29 55.04 20.50
C ALA A 32 -15.97 54.29 21.65
N MET A 33 -17.08 53.58 21.38
CA MET A 33 -17.75 52.73 22.38
C MET A 33 -16.96 51.45 22.70
N LEU A 34 -16.11 51.00 21.78
CA LEU A 34 -15.32 49.77 21.87
C LEU A 34 -13.84 50.03 22.19
N ASP A 35 -13.48 51.30 22.39
CA ASP A 35 -12.11 51.76 22.64
C ASP A 35 -11.10 51.34 21.55
N LEU A 36 -11.57 51.26 20.29
CA LEU A 36 -10.75 50.84 19.13
C LEU A 36 -10.03 52.00 18.44
N ASP A 37 -10.34 53.24 18.81
CA ASP A 37 -9.90 54.48 18.17
C ASP A 37 -8.91 55.30 19.01
N LYS A 38 -8.76 54.99 20.32
CA LYS A 38 -7.85 55.71 21.22
C LYS A 38 -6.41 55.22 21.09
N ALA A 39 -5.47 56.17 20.97
CA ALA A 39 -4.04 55.88 21.06
C ALA A 39 -3.65 55.65 22.53
N GLY A 40 -3.44 54.39 22.92
CA GLY A 40 -3.05 54.00 24.28
C GLY A 40 -3.00 52.48 24.46
N THR A 41 -2.63 52.01 25.66
CA THR A 41 -2.68 50.58 26.00
C THR A 41 -4.15 50.14 25.99
N PRO A 42 -4.53 49.14 25.18
CA PRO A 42 -5.89 48.60 25.18
C PRO A 42 -6.28 48.12 26.58
N ASP A 43 -7.58 48.10 26.89
CA ASP A 43 -8.06 47.41 28.08
C ASP A 43 -7.58 45.94 28.04
N PRO A 44 -6.80 45.47 29.04
CA PRO A 44 -6.28 44.11 29.07
C PRO A 44 -7.36 43.02 28.97
N TYR A 45 -8.59 43.29 29.41
CA TYR A 45 -9.69 42.35 29.31
C TYR A 45 -10.25 42.25 27.88
N VAL A 46 -10.28 43.36 27.15
CA VAL A 46 -10.71 43.39 25.74
C VAL A 46 -9.66 42.73 24.85
N GLU A 47 -8.38 43.00 25.11
CA GLU A 47 -7.29 42.35 24.38
C GLU A 47 -7.27 40.83 24.61
N ARG A 48 -7.44 40.38 25.85
CA ARG A 48 -7.58 38.94 26.18
C ARG A 48 -8.82 38.30 25.54
N LEU A 49 -9.92 39.04 25.40
CA LEU A 49 -11.10 38.54 24.70
C LEU A 49 -10.80 38.32 23.21
N PHE A 50 -10.09 39.26 22.58
CA PHE A 50 -9.66 39.11 21.18
C PHE A 50 -8.66 37.97 21.00
N GLU A 51 -7.73 37.77 21.93
CA GLU A 51 -6.83 36.61 21.92
C GLU A 51 -7.63 35.29 22.01
N GLY A 52 -8.60 35.19 22.93
CA GLY A 52 -9.45 34.00 23.07
C GLY A 52 -10.30 33.74 21.82
N PHE A 53 -10.80 34.79 21.18
CA PHE A 53 -11.54 34.70 19.92
C PHE A 53 -10.64 34.26 18.76
N ALA A 54 -9.47 34.89 18.61
CA ALA A 54 -8.47 34.55 17.60
C ALA A 54 -8.02 33.09 17.72
N PHE A 55 -7.80 32.61 18.94
CA PHE A 55 -7.46 31.21 19.19
C PHE A 55 -8.58 30.25 18.74
N SER A 56 -9.83 30.58 19.08
CA SER A 56 -10.97 29.74 18.73
C SER A 56 -11.21 29.67 17.22
N VAL A 57 -11.13 30.82 16.53
CA VAL A 57 -11.28 30.91 15.07
C VAL A 57 -10.08 30.30 14.35
N GLY A 58 -8.87 30.48 14.87
CA GLY A 58 -7.65 29.89 14.33
C GLY A 58 -7.74 28.36 14.33
N ARG A 59 -8.18 27.75 15.44
CA ARG A 59 -8.43 26.30 15.50
C ARG A 59 -9.55 25.83 14.58
N LEU A 60 -10.57 26.64 14.37
CA LEU A 60 -11.65 26.31 13.44
C LEU A 60 -11.13 26.29 12.00
N ARG A 61 -10.34 27.30 11.60
CA ARG A 61 -9.71 27.33 10.27
C ARG A 61 -8.72 26.22 10.06
N GLU A 62 -7.85 25.95 11.05
CA GLU A 62 -6.95 24.81 11.04
C GLU A 62 -7.72 23.51 10.75
N LYS A 63 -8.83 23.29 11.45
CA LYS A 63 -9.67 22.10 11.24
C LYS A 63 -10.34 22.06 9.86
N ILE A 64 -10.83 23.20 9.35
CA ILE A 64 -11.46 23.27 8.02
C ILE A 64 -10.43 22.98 6.91
N ASP A 65 -9.23 23.53 7.06
CA ASP A 65 -8.14 23.32 6.09
C ASP A 65 -7.64 21.85 6.13
N ASP A 66 -7.70 21.19 7.30
CA ASP A 66 -7.42 19.76 7.48
C ASP A 66 -8.57 18.82 7.00
N ASP A 67 -9.83 19.28 6.93
CA ASP A 67 -11.00 18.46 6.54
C ASP A 67 -11.05 18.16 5.02
N LEU A 68 -10.41 18.99 4.17
CA LEU A 68 -10.41 18.79 2.71
C LEU A 68 -9.75 17.46 2.27
N PRO A 69 -8.60 17.03 2.82
CA PRO A 69 -8.04 15.70 2.63
C PRO A 69 -9.03 14.55 2.90
N GLU A 70 -9.77 14.58 4.01
CA GLU A 70 -10.67 13.49 4.41
C GLU A 70 -11.81 13.27 3.40
N LEU A 71 -12.35 14.35 2.83
CA LEU A 71 -13.40 14.27 1.81
C LEU A 71 -12.88 13.69 0.48
N THR A 72 -11.68 14.09 0.09
CA THR A 72 -11.07 13.61 -1.16
C THR A 72 -10.65 12.15 -1.08
N GLU A 73 -10.15 11.68 0.08
CA GLU A 73 -9.85 10.27 0.30
C GLU A 73 -11.11 9.40 0.18
N GLY A 74 -12.23 9.85 0.75
CA GLY A 74 -13.52 9.14 0.63
C GLY A 74 -13.98 8.98 -0.83
N LEU A 75 -13.87 10.05 -1.64
CA LEU A 75 -14.18 9.99 -3.08
C LEU A 75 -13.22 9.09 -3.87
N VAL A 76 -11.92 9.17 -3.58
CA VAL A 76 -10.91 8.31 -4.20
C VAL A 76 -11.13 6.84 -3.83
N SER A 77 -11.59 6.55 -2.61
CA SER A 77 -11.92 5.18 -2.20
C SER A 77 -13.08 4.57 -3.00
N MET A 78 -14.03 5.39 -3.47
CA MET A 78 -15.15 4.93 -4.29
C MET A 78 -14.76 4.74 -5.76
N LEU A 79 -13.94 5.65 -6.31
CA LEU A 79 -13.53 5.62 -7.71
C LEU A 79 -12.35 4.65 -7.95
N TRP A 80 -11.37 4.63 -7.04
CA TRP A 80 -10.12 3.89 -7.14
C TRP A 80 -9.79 3.16 -5.82
N PRO A 81 -10.62 2.18 -5.41
CA PRO A 81 -10.52 1.51 -4.10
C PRO A 81 -9.18 0.80 -3.87
N HIS A 82 -8.44 0.50 -4.93
CA HIS A 82 -7.17 -0.23 -4.90
C HIS A 82 -5.96 0.68 -4.67
N TYR A 83 -6.08 2.00 -4.86
CA TYR A 83 -5.00 2.95 -4.61
C TYR A 83 -4.79 3.24 -3.12
N LEU A 84 -5.84 3.08 -2.32
CA LEU A 84 -5.82 3.31 -0.87
C LEU A 84 -5.62 2.02 -0.05
N ARG A 85 -5.54 0.85 -0.71
CA ARG A 85 -5.33 -0.43 -0.04
C ARG A 85 -3.85 -0.76 0.02
N THR A 86 -3.39 -1.22 1.18
CA THR A 86 -2.04 -1.76 1.33
C THR A 86 -1.88 -3.06 0.55
N ILE A 87 -0.73 -3.21 -0.12
CA ILE A 87 -0.37 -4.46 -0.78
C ILE A 87 0.26 -5.37 0.29
N PRO A 88 -0.31 -6.56 0.57
CA PRO A 88 0.27 -7.48 1.54
C PRO A 88 1.60 -8.04 1.00
N SER A 89 2.43 -8.59 1.88
CA SER A 89 3.57 -9.39 1.44
C SER A 89 3.11 -10.60 0.63
N LEU A 90 3.89 -10.99 -0.36
CA LEU A 90 3.67 -12.17 -1.18
C LEU A 90 5.01 -12.81 -1.57
N SER A 91 4.98 -14.10 -1.85
CA SER A 91 6.13 -14.88 -2.35
C SER A 91 5.63 -15.99 -3.27
N ILE A 92 6.53 -16.50 -4.09
CA ILE A 92 6.32 -17.74 -4.84
C ILE A 92 6.75 -18.89 -3.93
N VAL A 93 6.01 -20.00 -3.98
CA VAL A 93 6.26 -21.21 -3.18
C VAL A 93 6.08 -22.44 -4.05
N ALA A 94 7.00 -23.39 -3.92
CA ALA A 94 6.91 -24.68 -4.59
C ALA A 94 6.24 -25.71 -3.67
N LEU A 95 5.21 -26.38 -4.19
CA LEU A 95 4.57 -27.52 -3.54
C LEU A 95 5.06 -28.79 -4.24
N THR A 96 6.00 -29.49 -3.63
CA THR A 96 6.58 -30.71 -4.20
C THR A 96 5.86 -31.94 -3.65
N PRO A 97 5.09 -32.69 -4.47
CA PRO A 97 4.43 -33.91 -4.01
C PRO A 97 5.45 -35.03 -3.76
N THR A 98 5.09 -36.00 -2.93
CA THR A 98 5.89 -37.21 -2.72
C THR A 98 5.71 -38.16 -3.92
N LEU A 99 6.56 -37.98 -4.95
CA LEU A 99 6.43 -38.66 -6.25
C LEU A 99 6.22 -40.18 -6.16
N PRO A 100 6.99 -40.97 -5.37
CA PRO A 100 6.86 -42.43 -5.41
C PRO A 100 5.47 -42.96 -5.02
N ALA A 101 4.71 -42.18 -4.24
CA ALA A 101 3.38 -42.55 -3.77
C ALA A 101 2.25 -42.00 -4.66
N MET A 102 2.57 -41.11 -5.60
CA MET A 102 1.57 -40.38 -6.39
C MET A 102 1.16 -41.18 -7.62
N LYS A 103 -0.14 -41.50 -7.74
CA LYS A 103 -0.69 -42.29 -8.86
C LYS A 103 -1.35 -41.43 -9.93
N MET A 104 -2.00 -40.34 -9.54
CA MET A 104 -2.77 -39.48 -10.43
C MET A 104 -2.50 -38.01 -10.09
N ALA A 105 -2.88 -37.11 -11.00
CA ALA A 105 -2.81 -35.68 -10.73
C ALA A 105 -3.79 -35.26 -9.62
N GLU A 106 -3.36 -34.38 -8.74
CA GLU A 106 -4.17 -33.83 -7.66
C GLU A 106 -4.27 -32.31 -7.80
N THR A 107 -5.46 -31.75 -7.61
CA THR A 107 -5.65 -30.29 -7.68
C THR A 107 -5.71 -29.70 -6.28
N VAL A 108 -4.78 -28.81 -5.98
CA VAL A 108 -4.80 -27.96 -4.79
C VAL A 108 -5.63 -26.71 -5.12
N PRO A 109 -6.75 -26.47 -4.42
CA PRO A 109 -7.60 -25.33 -4.73
C PRO A 109 -6.93 -24.00 -4.36
N ALA A 110 -7.38 -22.93 -5.02
CA ALA A 110 -7.09 -21.57 -4.61
C ALA A 110 -7.54 -21.36 -3.15
N GLY A 111 -6.75 -20.59 -2.39
CA GLY A 111 -7.00 -20.36 -0.97
C GLY A 111 -6.32 -21.37 -0.04
N PHE A 112 -5.56 -22.34 -0.56
CA PHE A 112 -4.76 -23.26 0.26
C PHE A 112 -3.79 -22.49 1.15
N GLU A 113 -3.89 -22.69 2.47
CA GLU A 113 -3.17 -21.91 3.47
C GLU A 113 -1.74 -22.44 3.68
N ILE A 114 -0.77 -21.52 3.69
CA ILE A 114 0.64 -21.80 3.90
C ILE A 114 1.12 -20.92 5.05
N SER A 115 1.55 -21.56 6.14
CA SER A 115 2.06 -20.88 7.33
C SER A 115 3.57 -20.68 7.25
N SER A 116 4.05 -19.50 7.63
CA SER A 116 5.48 -19.26 7.79
C SER A 116 6.02 -19.94 9.05
N ARG A 117 7.34 -20.08 9.14
CA ARG A 117 7.99 -20.26 10.45
C ARG A 117 7.67 -19.06 11.36
N PRO A 118 7.68 -19.22 12.70
CA PRO A 118 7.55 -18.10 13.62
C PRO A 118 8.62 -17.04 13.35
N LEU A 119 8.22 -15.76 13.31
CA LEU A 119 9.08 -14.63 13.01
C LEU A 119 9.13 -13.63 14.17
N GLY A 120 10.33 -13.09 14.42
CA GLY A 120 10.56 -12.01 15.37
C GLY A 120 10.41 -12.41 16.84
N PRO A 121 10.57 -11.45 17.76
CA PRO A 121 10.58 -11.70 19.21
C PRO A 121 9.23 -12.19 19.76
N LYS A 122 8.13 -11.96 19.03
CA LYS A 122 6.77 -12.37 19.40
C LYS A 122 6.35 -13.71 18.77
N ASN A 123 7.23 -14.38 18.03
CA ASN A 123 6.94 -15.64 17.34
C ASN A 123 5.68 -15.59 16.46
N THR A 124 5.49 -14.49 15.72
CA THR A 124 4.33 -14.31 14.85
C THR A 124 4.39 -15.26 13.66
N VAL A 125 3.28 -15.94 13.36
CA VAL A 125 3.13 -16.79 12.17
C VAL A 125 2.33 -16.05 11.11
N CYS A 126 2.94 -15.84 9.94
CA CYS A 126 2.26 -15.25 8.79
C CYS A 126 1.51 -16.35 8.02
N ARG A 127 0.25 -16.08 7.66
CA ARG A 127 -0.58 -16.98 6.86
C ARG A 127 -0.70 -16.44 5.43
N TYR A 128 -0.19 -17.21 4.49
CA TYR A 128 -0.31 -16.96 3.06
C TYR A 128 -1.37 -17.89 2.47
N ARG A 129 -1.91 -17.55 1.31
CA ARG A 129 -2.85 -18.40 0.59
C ARG A 129 -2.53 -18.45 -0.89
N THR A 130 -2.72 -19.60 -1.52
CA THR A 130 -2.62 -19.72 -2.97
C THR A 130 -3.65 -18.82 -3.66
N THR A 131 -3.30 -18.21 -4.79
CA THR A 131 -4.18 -17.29 -5.53
C THR A 131 -4.88 -17.96 -6.72
N ARG A 132 -4.54 -19.21 -7.02
CA ARG A 132 -5.06 -19.99 -8.13
C ARG A 132 -5.09 -21.47 -7.77
N ASP A 133 -5.89 -22.23 -8.51
CA ASP A 133 -5.84 -23.69 -8.47
C ASP A 133 -4.51 -24.17 -9.06
N LEU A 134 -3.92 -25.18 -8.41
CA LEU A 134 -2.63 -25.75 -8.79
C LEU A 134 -2.80 -27.26 -9.00
N THR A 135 -2.52 -27.74 -10.21
CA THR A 135 -2.50 -29.18 -10.49
C THR A 135 -1.11 -29.74 -10.21
N LEU A 136 -1.00 -30.56 -9.18
CA LEU A 136 0.17 -31.36 -8.87
C LEU A 136 0.15 -32.61 -9.75
N ASN A 137 1.17 -32.78 -10.57
CA ASN A 137 1.30 -33.95 -11.43
C ASN A 137 2.29 -34.96 -10.81
N PRO A 138 2.20 -36.26 -11.15
CA PRO A 138 3.13 -37.29 -10.70
C PRO A 138 4.50 -37.21 -11.43
N LEU A 139 5.01 -35.99 -11.61
CA LEU A 139 6.28 -35.67 -12.24
C LEU A 139 6.97 -34.49 -11.53
N ALA A 140 8.29 -34.51 -11.50
CA ALA A 140 9.11 -33.39 -11.07
C ALA A 140 10.30 -33.20 -11.99
N ILE A 141 10.86 -31.99 -12.02
CA ILE A 141 12.11 -31.72 -12.72
C ILE A 141 13.25 -32.31 -11.88
N ASP A 142 13.96 -33.28 -12.46
CA ASP A 142 15.16 -33.89 -11.87
C ASP A 142 16.41 -33.10 -12.25
N GLU A 143 16.44 -32.59 -13.49
CA GLU A 143 17.61 -31.90 -14.03
C GLU A 143 17.20 -30.84 -15.05
N ALA A 144 17.88 -29.71 -15.03
CA ALA A 144 17.74 -28.64 -16.01
C ALA A 144 19.14 -28.20 -16.46
N MET A 145 19.42 -28.32 -17.76
CA MET A 145 20.73 -28.03 -18.33
C MET A 145 20.62 -27.20 -19.59
N MET A 146 21.50 -26.21 -19.72
CA MET A 146 21.72 -25.51 -20.97
C MET A 146 22.81 -26.25 -21.76
N THR A 147 22.49 -26.59 -23.00
CA THR A 147 23.39 -27.31 -23.91
C THR A 147 23.61 -26.48 -25.18
N ALA A 148 24.76 -26.63 -25.80
CA ALA A 148 25.02 -26.07 -27.13
C ALA A 148 24.94 -27.22 -28.13
N GLU A 149 24.05 -27.09 -29.09
CA GLU A 149 23.92 -28.03 -30.20
C GLU A 149 25.07 -27.81 -31.20
N PRO A 150 25.48 -28.84 -31.96
CA PRO A 150 26.61 -28.75 -32.92
C PRO A 150 26.43 -27.69 -34.02
N ASP A 151 25.19 -27.24 -34.25
CA ASP A 151 24.84 -26.18 -35.19
C ASP A 151 24.96 -24.76 -34.61
N GLY A 152 25.44 -24.64 -33.36
CA GLY A 152 25.66 -23.37 -32.66
C GLY A 152 24.44 -22.84 -31.92
N ARG A 153 23.30 -23.56 -31.91
CA ARG A 153 22.11 -23.17 -31.15
C ARG A 153 22.24 -23.57 -29.68
N SER A 154 21.71 -22.74 -28.79
CA SER A 154 21.53 -23.11 -27.38
C SER A 154 20.20 -23.83 -27.18
N ALA A 155 20.20 -24.92 -26.42
CA ALA A 155 19.03 -25.72 -26.11
C ALA A 155 18.90 -25.93 -24.59
N LEU A 156 17.70 -25.69 -24.05
CA LEU A 156 17.36 -26.02 -22.66
C LEU A 156 16.84 -27.45 -22.60
N ARG A 157 17.58 -28.34 -21.93
CA ARG A 157 17.19 -29.73 -21.70
C ARG A 157 16.67 -29.88 -20.28
N LEU A 158 15.39 -30.25 -20.16
CA LEU A 158 14.72 -30.55 -18.90
C LEU A 158 14.49 -32.06 -18.80
N ARG A 159 15.02 -32.69 -17.76
CA ARG A 159 14.77 -34.10 -17.43
C ARG A 159 13.72 -34.15 -16.34
N PHE A 160 12.65 -34.88 -16.59
CA PHE A 160 11.60 -35.11 -15.61
C PHE A 160 11.74 -36.51 -15.02
N ALA A 161 11.68 -36.61 -13.70
CA ALA A 161 11.43 -37.85 -12.99
C ALA A 161 9.93 -38.03 -12.81
N CYS A 162 9.44 -39.24 -13.04
CA CYS A 162 8.02 -39.57 -12.93
C CYS A 162 7.81 -40.67 -11.91
N SER A 163 6.63 -40.71 -11.29
CA SER A 163 6.22 -41.82 -10.43
C SER A 163 6.11 -43.13 -11.22
N GLU A 164 6.62 -44.22 -10.65
CA GLU A 164 6.47 -45.57 -11.22
C GLU A 164 5.01 -46.05 -11.22
N LEU A 165 4.17 -45.47 -10.37
CA LEU A 165 2.76 -45.80 -10.23
C LEU A 165 1.83 -44.83 -10.99
N ALA A 166 2.40 -43.94 -11.80
CA ALA A 166 1.64 -42.91 -12.51
C ALA A 166 0.68 -43.52 -13.55
N ASP A 167 -0.60 -43.19 -13.44
CA ASP A 167 -1.58 -43.39 -14.49
C ASP A 167 -1.66 -42.15 -15.40
N TRP A 168 -0.97 -42.23 -16.53
CA TRP A 168 -0.92 -41.15 -17.52
C TRP A 168 -2.25 -40.93 -18.25
N SER A 169 -3.18 -41.88 -18.21
CA SER A 169 -4.52 -41.69 -18.79
C SER A 169 -5.35 -40.68 -17.99
N GLN A 170 -5.04 -40.52 -16.70
CA GLN A 170 -5.72 -39.60 -15.78
C GLN A 170 -4.95 -38.31 -15.52
N THR A 171 -3.78 -38.15 -16.13
CA THR A 171 -2.91 -36.98 -15.94
C THR A 171 -2.96 -36.10 -17.19
N ASP A 172 -3.62 -34.93 -17.10
CA ASP A 172 -3.66 -33.98 -18.22
C ASP A 172 -2.37 -33.14 -18.30
N LEU A 173 -1.52 -33.47 -19.26
CA LEU A 173 -0.26 -32.75 -19.52
C LEU A 173 -0.38 -31.69 -20.63
N ARG A 174 -1.59 -31.35 -21.10
CA ARG A 174 -1.77 -30.35 -22.16
C ARG A 174 -1.24 -28.96 -21.80
N ARG A 175 -1.26 -28.62 -20.50
CA ARG A 175 -0.78 -27.34 -19.98
C ARG A 175 0.08 -27.57 -18.75
N LEU A 176 1.38 -27.78 -18.97
CA LEU A 176 2.35 -27.84 -17.89
C LEU A 176 2.85 -26.43 -17.55
N ALA A 177 2.51 -25.93 -16.36
CA ALA A 177 2.99 -24.64 -15.89
C ALA A 177 4.43 -24.78 -15.35
N LEU A 178 5.36 -24.01 -15.91
CA LEU A 178 6.75 -23.97 -15.49
C LEU A 178 7.08 -22.57 -14.93
N TYR A 179 7.77 -22.54 -13.79
CA TYR A 179 8.33 -21.32 -13.22
C TYR A 179 9.80 -21.19 -13.64
N LEU A 180 10.17 -20.07 -14.26
CA LEU A 180 11.48 -19.87 -14.91
C LEU A 180 12.56 -19.28 -13.99
N GLY A 181 12.38 -19.44 -12.68
CA GLY A 181 13.34 -19.01 -11.66
C GLY A 181 13.13 -17.57 -11.17
N GLU A 182 13.84 -17.23 -10.09
CA GLU A 182 13.73 -15.93 -9.41
C GLU A 182 14.64 -14.85 -9.98
N ASP A 183 15.73 -15.23 -10.68
CA ASP A 183 16.66 -14.26 -11.25
C ASP A 183 16.02 -13.51 -12.42
N ALA A 184 15.97 -12.18 -12.33
CA ALA A 184 15.28 -11.34 -13.30
C ALA A 184 15.93 -11.43 -14.69
N VAL A 185 17.27 -11.51 -14.77
CA VAL A 185 17.98 -11.55 -16.05
C VAL A 185 17.76 -12.89 -16.75
N THR A 186 18.02 -13.98 -16.03
CA THR A 186 17.89 -15.34 -16.56
C THR A 186 16.44 -15.68 -16.85
N GLY A 187 15.52 -15.38 -15.92
CA GLY A 187 14.10 -15.69 -16.08
C GLY A 187 13.45 -14.92 -17.24
N SER A 188 13.81 -13.65 -17.43
CA SER A 188 13.29 -12.86 -18.57
C SER A 188 13.87 -13.33 -19.91
N ALA A 189 15.15 -13.67 -19.97
CA ALA A 189 15.78 -14.23 -21.17
C ALA A 189 15.17 -15.59 -21.55
N LEU A 190 14.99 -16.48 -20.56
CA LEU A 190 14.32 -17.78 -20.77
C LEU A 190 12.87 -17.60 -21.21
N HIS A 191 12.15 -16.62 -20.66
CA HIS A 191 10.78 -16.33 -21.08
C HIS A 191 10.75 -15.96 -22.58
N LEU A 192 11.61 -15.05 -23.02
CA LEU A 192 11.69 -14.63 -24.42
C LEU A 192 12.05 -15.79 -25.38
N TRP A 193 12.84 -16.76 -24.93
CA TRP A 193 13.21 -17.90 -25.77
C TRP A 193 12.16 -19.01 -25.83
N LEU A 194 11.30 -19.13 -24.81
CA LEU A 194 10.31 -20.20 -24.69
C LEU A 194 8.90 -19.81 -25.14
N THR A 195 8.60 -18.51 -25.30
CA THR A 195 7.31 -17.98 -25.76
C THR A 195 7.45 -17.20 -27.04
#